data_AF-A0A2D8KJB5-F1
#
_entry.id   AF-A0A2D8KJB5-F1
#
_cell.length_a   1.000
_cell.length_b   1.000
_cell.length_c   1.000
_cell.angle_alpha   90.00
_cell.angle_beta   90.00
_cell.angle_gamma   90.00
#
_symmetry.space_group_name_H-M   'P 1'
#
loop_
_entity.id
_entity.type
_entity.pdbx_description
1 polymer ?
#
loop_
_entity_poly.entity_id
_entity_poly.type
_entity_poly.pdbx_seq_one_letter_code
_entity_poly.pdbx_strand_id
1 'polypeptide(L)' 'MGCDENLKMDNVCVGPKKSIACTKEYAPVCGCDNKTYSNDCVAESFGISKWEQGACQ' A
#
# COMPACT_ATOMS: atom_id res chain seq x y z
N MET A 1 14.65 1.09 -15.58
CA MET A 1 14.15 0.97 -14.20
C MET A 1 12.64 0.82 -14.32
N GLY A 2 12.20 -0.42 -14.57
CA GLY A 2 10.85 -0.70 -15.03
C GLY A 2 9.91 -0.99 -13.87
N CYS A 3 8.73 -0.36 -13.88
CA CYS A 3 7.56 -0.95 -13.25
C CYS A 3 7.08 -2.04 -14.22
N ASP A 4 7.12 -3.29 -13.80
CA ASP A 4 6.73 -4.46 -14.60
C ASP A 4 5.30 -4.28 -15.16
N GLU A 5 5.20 -4.33 -16.48
CA GLU A 5 4.02 -3.99 -17.29
C GLU A 5 2.94 -5.09 -17.34
N ASN A 6 2.90 -6.00 -16.35
CA ASN A 6 2.08 -7.21 -16.39
C ASN A 6 1.15 -7.47 -15.19
N LEU A 7 0.94 -6.50 -14.30
CA LEU A 7 -0.19 -6.57 -13.37
C LEU A 7 -1.37 -5.82 -13.97
N LYS A 8 -2.31 -6.56 -14.54
CA LYS A 8 -3.64 -6.06 -14.92
C LYS A 8 -4.23 -5.35 -13.69
N MET A 9 -4.30 -4.03 -13.77
CA MET A 9 -4.62 -3.13 -12.66
C MET A 9 -6.13 -2.89 -12.64
N ASP A 10 -6.90 -3.83 -12.09
CA ASP A 10 -8.33 -3.65 -11.81
C ASP A 10 -8.59 -2.75 -10.58
N ASN A 11 -7.57 -2.14 -9.97
CA ASN A 11 -7.68 -1.06 -8.99
C ASN A 11 -6.51 -0.08 -9.13
N VAL A 12 -6.73 1.10 -9.73
CA VAL A 12 -5.78 2.18 -10.12
C VAL A 12 -4.72 2.60 -9.07
N CYS A 13 -4.82 2.11 -7.85
CA CYS A 13 -3.99 2.48 -6.69
C CYS A 13 -3.20 1.30 -6.08
N VAL A 14 -3.29 0.09 -6.65
CA VAL A 14 -2.62 -1.13 -6.15
C VAL A 14 -1.56 -1.61 -7.14
N GLY A 15 -0.32 -1.23 -6.92
CA GLY A 15 0.85 -1.66 -7.70
C GLY A 15 1.49 -2.97 -7.22
N PRO A 16 2.65 -3.34 -7.79
CA PRO A 16 3.43 -4.49 -7.33
C PRO A 16 3.93 -4.28 -5.90
N LYS A 17 3.95 -5.36 -5.12
CA LYS A 17 4.54 -5.36 -3.78
C LYS A 17 6.04 -5.06 -3.85
N LYS A 18 6.52 -4.25 -2.92
CA LYS A 18 7.92 -3.84 -2.79
C LYS A 18 8.48 -4.31 -1.46
N SER A 19 9.64 -4.96 -1.49
CA SER A 19 10.40 -5.33 -0.30
C SER A 19 11.17 -4.11 0.23
N ILE A 20 10.52 -3.32 1.09
CA ILE A 20 11.13 -2.18 1.80
C ILE A 20 11.16 -2.44 3.30
N ALA A 21 12.17 -1.90 3.97
CA ALA A 21 12.27 -1.93 5.42
C ALA A 21 11.43 -0.78 6.00
N CYS A 22 10.39 -1.13 6.76
CA CYS A 22 9.53 -0.16 7.43
C CYS A 22 9.81 -0.12 8.94
N THR A 23 9.54 1.03 9.55
CA THR A 23 9.51 1.15 11.00
C THR A 23 8.35 0.32 11.56
N LYS A 24 8.46 -0.08 12.83
CA LYS A 24 7.39 -0.78 13.57
C LYS A 24 6.45 0.20 14.27
N GLU A 25 6.43 1.45 13.83
CA GLU A 25 5.51 2.45 14.35
C GLU A 25 4.08 2.08 13.93
N TYR A 26 3.15 2.21 14.87
CA TYR A 26 1.74 1.95 14.62
C TYR A 26 1.04 3.27 14.30
N ALA A 27 0.84 3.52 13.02
CA ALA A 27 0.18 4.69 12.46
C ALA A 27 -0.80 4.21 11.37
N PRO A 28 -1.93 3.60 11.74
CA PRO A 28 -2.73 2.83 10.79
C PRO A 28 -3.25 3.68 9.64
N VAL A 29 -3.26 3.11 8.44
CA VAL A 29 -3.77 3.76 7.22
C VAL A 29 -4.74 2.85 6.48
N CYS A 30 -5.77 3.43 5.86
CA CYS A 30 -6.75 2.71 5.07
C CYS A 30 -6.35 2.79 3.61
N GLY A 31 -5.88 1.68 3.05
CA GLY A 31 -5.57 1.59 1.63
C GLY A 31 -6.82 1.69 0.77
N CYS A 32 -6.63 2.12 -0.47
CA CYS A 32 -7.69 2.16 -1.47
C CYS A 32 -8.31 0.78 -1.79
N ASP A 33 -7.67 -0.31 -1.37
CA ASP A 33 -8.17 -1.68 -1.44
C ASP A 33 -9.06 -2.05 -0.24
N ASN A 34 -9.46 -1.05 0.56
CA ASN A 34 -10.21 -1.19 1.81
C ASN A 34 -9.51 -2.09 2.84
N LYS A 35 -8.17 -2.13 2.83
CA LYS A 35 -7.38 -2.79 3.87
C LYS A 35 -6.69 -1.79 4.77
N THR A 36 -6.69 -2.10 6.06
CA THR A 36 -5.92 -1.35 7.05
C THR A 36 -4.48 -1.86 7.08
N TYR A 37 -3.53 -0.95 6.90
CA TYR A 37 -2.09 -1.20 7.05
C TYR A 37 -1.59 -0.59 8.36
N SER A 38 -0.57 -1.21 8.96
CA SER A 38 -0.03 -0.77 10.26
C SER A 38 0.64 0.61 10.21
N ASN A 39 1.16 0.99 9.03
CA ASN A 39 1.65 2.32 8.70
C ASN A 39 1.67 2.53 7.18
N ASP A 40 1.91 3.77 6.77
CA ASP A 40 2.09 4.21 5.39
C ASP A 40 3.16 3.40 4.65
N CYS A 41 4.32 3.18 5.27
CA CYS A 41 5.39 2.38 4.67
C CYS A 41 4.94 0.94 4.40
N VAL A 42 4.19 0.31 5.32
CA VAL A 42 3.65 -1.03 5.10
C VAL A 42 2.64 -1.00 3.95
N ALA A 43 1.81 0.04 3.82
CA ALA A 43 0.91 0.18 2.67
C ALA A 43 1.70 0.26 1.34
N GLU A 44 2.75 1.07 1.29
CA GLU A 44 3.65 1.17 0.13
C GLU A 44 4.36 -0.14 -0.19
N SER A 45 4.77 -0.90 0.85
CA SER A 45 5.37 -2.22 0.68
C SER A 45 4.41 -3.21 0.02
N PHE A 46 3.11 -3.03 0.22
CA PHE A 46 2.08 -3.82 -0.46
C PHE A 46 1.71 -3.28 -1.84
N GLY A 47 2.39 -2.22 -2.30
CA GLY A 47 2.13 -1.58 -3.58
C GLY A 47 0.96 -0.59 -3.54
N ILE A 48 0.41 -0.29 -2.37
CA ILE A 48 -0.66 0.69 -2.24
C ILE A 48 -0.06 2.07 -2.44
N SER A 49 -0.58 2.84 -3.39
CA SER A 49 -0.13 4.21 -3.71
C SER A 49 -1.09 5.29 -3.22
N LYS A 50 -2.26 4.89 -2.71
CA LYS A 50 -3.27 5.79 -2.16
C LYS A 50 -3.88 5.20 -0.89
N TRP A 51 -3.84 5.97 0.18
CA TRP A 51 -4.42 5.60 1.47
C TRP A 51 -4.91 6.84 2.23
N GLU A 52 -5.81 6.62 3.18
CA GLU A 52 -6.30 7.61 4.12
C GLU A 52 -5.72 7.36 5.52
N GLN A 53 -5.58 8.42 6.32
CA GLN A 53 -5.08 8.30 7.69
C GLN A 53 -6.15 7.66 8.59
N GLY A 54 -5.76 6.66 9.38
CA GLY A 54 -6.66 5.85 10.19
C GLY A 54 -6.98 4.49 9.58
N ALA A 55 -7.54 3.60 10.39
CA ALA A 55 -8.00 2.30 9.91
C ALA A 55 -9.27 2.43 9.05
N CYS A 56 -9.47 1.51 8.11
CA CYS A 56 -10.74 1.38 7.39
C CYS A 56 -11.88 1.06 8.37
N GLN A 57 -13.08 1.56 8.08
CA GLN A 57 -14.30 1.36 8.88
C GLN A 57 -15.11 0.15 8.41
#